data_AF-F7KXE8-F1
#
_entry.id   AF-F7KXE8-F1
#
_cell.length_a   1.000
_cell.length_b   1.000
_cell.length_c   1.000
_cell.angle_alpha   90.00
_cell.angle_beta   90.00
_cell.angle_gamma   90.00
#
_symmetry.space_group_name_H-M   'P 1'
#
loop_
_entity.id
_entity.type
_entity.pdbx_description
1 polymer ?
#
loop_
_entity_poly.entity_id
_entity_poly.type
_entity_poly.pdbx_seq_one_letter_code
_entity_poly.pdbx_strand_id
1 'polypeptide(L)'
;MISEKIKNCVNQNDKKSLYIILSDYLIESFEKFDKNIEYIQRHMDIFLKYDQKEFEKDKEKWNEKYLFDEKAKLITNFSKERVDHIKNIIRKLYPERNKEFSSSRTCFTSTSKRKVTSNKKDSDDYIIPKAAIGVGVVLTGAGLLTLKASLTIIGVGVAAIGVVYLYKKNN
;
A
#
# COMPACT_ATOMS: atom_id res chain seq x y z
N MET A 1 5.26 -22.77 -10.94
CA MET A 1 4.96 -24.16 -10.54
C MET A 1 3.76 -24.15 -9.62
N ILE A 2 2.80 -25.07 -9.78
CA ILE A 2 1.70 -25.25 -8.82
C ILE A 2 2.25 -26.00 -7.61
N SER A 3 2.07 -25.45 -6.40
CA SER A 3 2.61 -26.07 -5.20
C SER A 3 1.79 -27.28 -4.77
N GLU A 4 2.43 -28.28 -4.17
CA GLU A 4 1.74 -29.47 -3.66
C GLU A 4 0.71 -29.12 -2.58
N LYS A 5 1.00 -28.08 -1.78
CA LYS A 5 0.07 -27.53 -0.80
C LYS A 5 -1.23 -27.05 -1.45
N ILE A 6 -1.16 -26.36 -2.60
CA ILE A 6 -2.35 -25.91 -3.33
C ILE A 6 -3.17 -27.11 -3.82
N LYS A 7 -2.54 -28.13 -4.41
CA LYS A 7 -3.23 -29.33 -4.86
C LYS A 7 -3.96 -30.05 -3.71
N ASN A 8 -3.28 -30.20 -2.57
CA ASN A 8 -3.86 -30.81 -1.39
C ASN A 8 -5.07 -30.02 -0.87
N CYS A 9 -4.98 -28.70 -0.78
CA CYS A 9 -6.10 -27.86 -0.35
C CYS A 9 -7.28 -27.91 -1.35
N VAL A 10 -7.02 -27.95 -2.65
CA VAL A 10 -8.07 -28.13 -3.68
C VAL A 10 -8.77 -29.48 -3.51
N ASN A 11 -8.02 -30.57 -3.36
CA ASN A 11 -8.57 -31.91 -3.15
C ASN A 11 -9.41 -32.01 -1.87
N GLN A 12 -9.05 -31.27 -0.83
CA GLN A 12 -9.78 -31.21 0.45
C GLN A 12 -10.89 -30.15 0.47
N ASN A 13 -11.06 -29.37 -0.60
CA ASN A 13 -11.95 -28.21 -0.65
C ASN A 13 -11.71 -27.20 0.49
N ASP A 14 -10.47 -27.06 0.95
CA ASP A 14 -10.07 -26.16 2.03
C ASP A 14 -9.85 -24.73 1.51
N LYS A 15 -10.96 -24.02 1.29
CA LYS A 15 -10.95 -22.62 0.83
C LYS A 15 -10.18 -21.69 1.76
N LYS A 16 -10.24 -21.92 3.07
CA LYS A 16 -9.61 -21.03 4.05
C LYS A 16 -8.09 -21.08 3.92
N SER A 17 -7.51 -22.27 3.79
CA SER A 17 -6.09 -22.41 3.53
C SER A 17 -5.70 -21.83 2.17
N LEU A 18 -6.52 -22.03 1.13
CA LEU A 18 -6.28 -21.42 -0.19
C LEU A 18 -6.24 -19.90 -0.09
N TYR A 19 -7.17 -19.26 0.63
CA TYR A 19 -7.18 -17.80 0.79
C TYR A 19 -5.91 -17.28 1.48
N ILE A 20 -5.44 -17.97 2.51
CA ILE A 20 -4.20 -17.60 3.23
C ILE A 20 -3.00 -17.72 2.29
N ILE A 21 -2.85 -18.86 1.61
CA ILE A 21 -1.72 -19.11 0.70
C ILE A 21 -1.71 -18.08 -0.45
N LEU A 22 -2.87 -17.83 -1.06
CA LEU A 22 -3.00 -16.87 -2.15
C LEU A 22 -2.73 -15.44 -1.68
N SER A 23 -3.18 -15.07 -0.48
CA SER A 23 -2.89 -13.76 0.13
C SER A 23 -1.39 -13.55 0.30
N ASP A 24 -0.63 -14.59 0.65
CA ASP A 24 0.83 -14.52 0.74
C ASP A 24 1.50 -14.45 -0.62
N TYR A 25 1.00 -15.20 -1.61
CA TYR A 25 1.51 -15.13 -2.99
C TYR A 25 1.36 -13.74 -3.61
N LEU A 26 0.35 -12.95 -3.23
CA LEU A 26 0.25 -11.54 -3.69
C LEU A 26 1.48 -10.72 -3.29
N ILE A 27 2.05 -10.95 -2.11
CA ILE A 27 3.25 -10.26 -1.63
C ILE A 27 4.50 -10.82 -2.30
N GLU A 28 4.56 -12.15 -2.44
CA GLU A 28 5.72 -12.84 -3.02
C GLU A 28 5.89 -12.54 -4.51
N SER A 29 4.84 -12.76 -5.32
CA SER A 29 4.86 -12.55 -6.77
C SER A 29 3.45 -12.64 -7.37
N PHE A 30 3.07 -11.63 -8.16
CA PHE A 30 1.81 -11.66 -8.90
C PHE A 30 1.75 -12.82 -9.90
N GLU A 31 2.85 -13.17 -10.54
CA GLU A 31 2.90 -14.33 -11.45
C GLU A 31 2.61 -15.64 -10.70
N LYS A 32 3.16 -15.78 -9.48
CA LYS A 32 2.90 -16.95 -8.65
C LYS A 32 1.43 -17.00 -8.21
N PHE A 33 0.86 -15.86 -7.82
CA PHE A 33 -0.56 -15.76 -7.54
C PHE A 33 -1.42 -16.15 -8.75
N ASP A 34 -1.18 -15.54 -9.90
CA ASP A 34 -1.98 -15.69 -11.12
C ASP A 34 -1.96 -17.15 -11.64
N LYS A 35 -0.78 -17.80 -11.64
CA LYS A 35 -0.68 -19.22 -12.01
C LYS A 35 -1.45 -20.15 -11.07
N ASN A 36 -1.42 -19.89 -9.76
CA ASN A 36 -2.07 -20.75 -8.78
C ASN A 36 -3.58 -20.51 -8.71
N ILE A 37 -4.06 -19.26 -8.84
CA ILE A 37 -5.49 -18.97 -8.89
C ILE A 37 -6.13 -19.59 -10.14
N GLU A 38 -5.48 -19.53 -11.30
CA GLU A 38 -5.96 -20.17 -12.54
C GLU A 38 -6.12 -21.68 -12.37
N TYR A 39 -5.15 -22.34 -11.72
CA TYR A 39 -5.27 -23.76 -11.39
C TYR A 39 -6.49 -24.03 -10.51
N ILE A 40 -6.64 -23.30 -9.40
CA ILE A 40 -7.76 -23.49 -8.47
C ILE A 40 -9.11 -23.29 -9.17
N GLN A 41 -9.26 -22.25 -9.97
CA GLN A 41 -10.51 -21.92 -10.66
C GLN A 41 -10.96 -22.98 -11.67
N ARG A 42 -10.04 -23.79 -12.20
CA ARG A 42 -10.39 -24.94 -13.06
C ARG A 42 -10.99 -26.11 -12.28
N HIS A 43 -10.78 -26.16 -10.96
CA HIS A 43 -11.22 -27.26 -10.10
C HIS A 43 -12.36 -26.86 -9.17
N MET A 44 -12.44 -25.60 -8.77
CA MET A 44 -13.44 -25.11 -7.81
C MET A 44 -13.67 -23.61 -7.91
N ASP A 45 -14.86 -23.16 -7.53
CA ASP A 45 -15.11 -21.75 -7.31
C ASP A 45 -14.45 -21.27 -6.01
N ILE A 46 -13.72 -20.16 -6.11
CA ILE A 46 -12.90 -19.61 -5.03
C ILE A 46 -13.26 -18.16 -4.70
N PHE A 47 -13.95 -17.45 -5.62
CA PHE A 47 -14.23 -16.04 -5.42
C PHE A 47 -15.57 -15.85 -4.72
N LEU A 48 -15.55 -15.02 -3.68
CA LEU A 48 -16.76 -14.56 -3.02
C LEU A 48 -17.26 -13.27 -3.70
N LYS A 49 -18.57 -13.04 -3.62
CA LYS A 49 -19.14 -11.73 -3.95
C LYS A 49 -18.51 -10.67 -3.05
N TYR A 50 -18.14 -9.54 -3.64
CA TYR A 50 -17.58 -8.42 -2.90
C TYR A 50 -18.55 -7.91 -1.83
N ASP A 51 -18.01 -7.66 -0.63
CA ASP A 51 -18.76 -7.25 0.56
C ASP A 51 -19.10 -5.75 0.59
N GLN A 52 -18.82 -5.01 -0.50
CA GLN A 52 -19.11 -3.59 -0.67
C GLN A 52 -18.43 -2.67 0.38
N LYS A 53 -17.47 -3.19 1.15
CA LYS A 53 -16.71 -2.38 2.10
C LYS A 53 -15.74 -1.49 1.36
N GLU A 54 -15.92 -0.19 1.50
CA GLU A 54 -15.16 0.82 0.79
C GLU A 54 -13.64 0.66 0.96
N PHE A 55 -12.94 0.89 -0.14
CA PHE A 55 -11.49 1.00 -0.18
C PHE A 55 -11.05 2.44 0.12
N GLU A 56 -9.90 2.58 0.76
CA GLU A 56 -9.26 3.89 0.90
C GLU A 56 -8.86 4.39 -0.49
N LYS A 57 -9.39 5.56 -0.87
CA LYS A 57 -9.19 6.17 -2.19
C LYS A 57 -7.96 7.07 -2.22
N ASP A 58 -7.59 7.62 -1.07
CA ASP A 58 -6.38 8.41 -0.93
C ASP A 58 -5.15 7.51 -0.93
N LYS A 59 -4.45 7.50 -2.07
CA LYS A 59 -3.24 6.69 -2.25
C LYS A 59 -2.18 7.04 -1.21
N GLU A 60 -2.10 8.26 -0.70
CA GLU A 60 -1.08 8.66 0.30
C GLU A 60 -1.25 7.95 1.64
N LYS A 61 -2.44 7.40 1.91
CA LYS A 61 -2.68 6.56 3.08
C LYS A 61 -2.39 5.08 2.85
N TRP A 62 -2.06 4.67 1.63
CA TRP A 62 -1.65 3.30 1.34
C TRP A 62 -0.23 3.08 1.88
N ASN A 63 -0.16 2.54 3.09
CA ASN A 63 1.07 2.14 3.78
C ASN A 63 1.05 0.63 4.08
N GLU A 64 2.14 0.11 4.62
CA GLU A 64 2.28 -1.32 4.99
C GLU A 64 1.18 -1.79 5.94
N LYS A 65 0.79 -0.95 6.91
CA LYS A 65 -0.31 -1.28 7.83
C LYS A 65 -1.62 -1.44 7.06
N TYR A 66 -1.92 -0.53 6.15
CA TYR A 66 -3.12 -0.60 5.32
C TYR A 66 -3.12 -1.85 4.43
N LEU A 67 -1.98 -2.20 3.84
CA LEU A 67 -1.81 -3.45 3.09
C LEU A 67 -2.10 -4.68 3.95
N PHE A 68 -1.56 -4.73 5.17
CA PHE A 68 -1.80 -5.83 6.12
C PHE A 68 -3.28 -5.93 6.50
N ASP A 69 -3.94 -4.80 6.79
CA ASP A 69 -5.35 -4.73 7.11
C ASP A 69 -6.22 -5.23 5.93
N GLU A 70 -5.90 -4.84 4.69
CA GLU A 70 -6.61 -5.31 3.49
C GLU A 70 -6.36 -6.80 3.23
N LYS A 71 -5.16 -7.33 3.47
CA LYS A 71 -4.88 -8.78 3.40
C LYS A 71 -5.73 -9.56 4.41
N ALA A 72 -5.86 -9.08 5.64
CA ALA A 72 -6.70 -9.73 6.65
C ALA A 72 -8.17 -9.76 6.19
N LYS A 73 -8.67 -8.66 5.63
CA LYS A 73 -10.01 -8.61 5.04
C LYS A 73 -10.15 -9.57 3.86
N LEU A 74 -9.13 -9.72 3.01
CA LEU A 74 -9.13 -10.65 1.87
C LEU A 74 -9.35 -12.09 2.29
N ILE A 75 -8.79 -12.52 3.42
CA ILE A 75 -8.99 -13.89 3.93
C ILE A 75 -10.46 -14.13 4.32
N THR A 76 -11.19 -13.08 4.73
CA THR A 76 -12.62 -13.19 5.11
C THR A 76 -13.58 -12.94 3.94
N ASN A 77 -13.19 -12.11 2.97
CA ASN A 77 -13.92 -11.86 1.73
C ASN A 77 -12.96 -11.90 0.53
N PHE A 78 -12.74 -13.11 0.02
CA PHE A 78 -11.85 -13.34 -1.11
C PHE A 78 -12.54 -12.96 -2.44
N SER A 79 -12.70 -11.67 -2.69
CA SER A 79 -13.33 -11.11 -3.89
C SER A 79 -12.30 -10.59 -4.89
N LYS A 80 -12.66 -10.55 -6.18
CA LYS A 80 -11.77 -10.08 -7.25
C LYS A 80 -11.39 -8.61 -7.04
N GLU A 81 -12.37 -7.81 -6.64
CA GLU A 81 -12.24 -6.38 -6.36
C GLU A 81 -11.18 -6.12 -5.28
N ARG A 82 -11.19 -6.94 -4.22
CA ARG A 82 -10.22 -6.81 -3.13
C ARG A 82 -8.82 -7.29 -3.53
N VAL A 83 -8.73 -8.36 -4.33
CA VAL A 83 -7.45 -8.80 -4.93
C VAL A 83 -6.85 -7.68 -5.77
N ASP A 84 -7.63 -7.04 -6.64
CA ASP A 84 -7.17 -5.97 -7.52
C ASP A 84 -6.74 -4.73 -6.73
N HIS A 85 -7.50 -4.36 -5.69
CA HIS A 85 -7.14 -3.27 -4.80
C HIS A 85 -5.79 -3.55 -4.10
N ILE A 86 -5.60 -4.75 -3.57
CA ILE A 86 -4.33 -5.15 -2.94
C ILE A 86 -3.17 -5.15 -3.94
N LYS A 87 -3.37 -5.62 -5.18
CA LYS A 87 -2.37 -5.53 -6.25
C LYS A 87 -1.97 -4.06 -6.50
N ASN A 88 -2.92 -3.12 -6.47
CA ASN A 88 -2.64 -1.70 -6.65
C ASN A 88 -1.86 -1.08 -5.47
N ILE A 89 -2.21 -1.45 -4.23
CA ILE A 89 -1.45 -1.03 -3.04
C ILE A 89 0.00 -1.51 -3.14
N ILE A 90 0.19 -2.79 -3.48
CA ILE A 90 1.50 -3.41 -3.64
C ILE A 90 2.34 -2.69 -4.72
N ARG A 91 1.75 -2.36 -5.87
CA ARG A 91 2.45 -1.64 -6.93
C ARG A 91 2.94 -0.27 -6.47
N LYS A 92 2.19 0.42 -5.61
CA LYS A 92 2.61 1.69 -4.99
C LYS A 92 3.74 1.49 -3.99
N LEU A 93 3.61 0.52 -3.09
CA LEU A 93 4.57 0.30 -2.00
C LEU A 93 5.91 -0.28 -2.48
N TYR A 94 5.89 -1.10 -3.52
CA TYR A 94 7.08 -1.82 -3.99
C TYR A 94 7.29 -1.62 -5.50
N PRO A 95 7.65 -0.40 -5.93
CA PRO A 95 7.80 -0.07 -7.35
C PRO A 95 8.90 -0.86 -8.05
N GLU A 96 9.91 -1.33 -7.32
CA GLU A 96 11.00 -2.14 -7.86
C GLU A 96 10.52 -3.50 -8.38
N ARG A 97 9.46 -4.06 -7.78
CA ARG A 97 8.82 -5.30 -8.28
C ARG A 97 8.20 -5.12 -9.67
N ASN A 98 7.96 -3.88 -10.10
CA ASN A 98 7.43 -3.59 -11.43
C ASN A 98 8.54 -3.42 -12.47
N LYS A 99 9.81 -3.22 -12.06
CA LYS A 99 10.93 -2.92 -12.97
C LYS A 99 11.44 -4.15 -13.73
N GLU A 100 11.15 -5.36 -13.26
CA GLU A 100 11.52 -6.61 -13.96
C GLU A 100 10.68 -6.86 -15.23
N PHE A 101 9.60 -6.09 -15.46
CA PHE A 101 8.76 -6.23 -16.66
C PHE A 101 9.03 -5.17 -17.74
N SER A 102 9.98 -4.25 -17.52
CA SER A 102 10.26 -3.13 -18.46
C SER A 102 11.71 -3.03 -18.91
N SER A 103 12.49 -4.11 -18.86
CA SER A 103 13.86 -4.15 -19.40
C SER A 103 13.98 -5.09 -20.61
N SER A 104 13.10 -4.91 -21.60
CA SER A 104 13.43 -5.29 -22.97
C SER A 104 12.97 -4.21 -23.96
N ARG A 105 13.94 -3.78 -24.77
CA ARG A 105 13.91 -2.74 -25.83
C ARG A 105 13.88 -1.28 -25.36
N THR A 106 15.07 -0.78 -25.05
CA THR A 106 15.54 0.36 -25.84
C THR A 106 16.97 0.09 -26.28
N CYS A 107 17.12 -0.23 -27.56
CA CYS A 107 18.39 -0.18 -28.24
C CYS A 107 18.72 1.30 -28.43
N PHE A 108 19.62 1.83 -27.62
CA PHE A 108 20.34 3.06 -27.97
C PHE A 108 21.70 2.64 -28.51
N THR A 109 21.77 2.50 -29.82
CA THR A 109 23.03 2.61 -30.54
C THR A 109 23.51 4.06 -30.42
N SER A 110 24.47 4.30 -29.53
CA SER A 110 25.35 5.46 -29.65
C SER A 110 26.67 5.12 -28.97
N THR A 111 27.55 4.59 -29.81
CA THR A 111 29.00 4.57 -29.66
C THR A 111 29.50 5.91 -29.15
N SER A 112 30.14 5.95 -27.99
CA SER A 112 31.29 6.84 -27.77
C SER A 112 32.13 6.37 -26.59
N LYS A 113 33.40 6.08 -26.89
CA LYS A 113 34.44 5.73 -25.93
C LYS A 113 34.90 6.98 -25.17
N ARG A 114 35.61 6.71 -24.06
CA ARG A 114 36.63 7.54 -23.36
C ARG A 114 36.06 8.23 -22.11
N LYS A 115 36.68 8.27 -20.94
CA LYS A 115 37.86 7.64 -20.30
C LYS A 115 37.77 8.09 -18.83
N VAL A 116 38.11 7.21 -17.90
CA VAL A 116 38.31 7.51 -16.47
C VAL A 116 39.45 8.51 -16.29
N THR A 117 39.25 9.57 -15.51
CA THR A 117 40.32 10.22 -14.72
C THR A 117 39.74 11.09 -13.60
N SER A 118 40.52 11.22 -12.54
CA SER A 118 40.18 11.59 -11.18
C SER A 118 40.44 13.07 -10.82
N ASN A 119 39.82 13.48 -9.70
CA ASN A 119 40.27 14.46 -8.67
C ASN A 119 40.26 15.99 -8.93
N LYS A 120 39.79 16.67 -7.86
CA LYS A 120 40.17 17.98 -7.24
C LYS A 120 39.25 19.22 -7.39
N LYS A 121 38.59 19.51 -6.25
CA LYS A 121 38.46 20.76 -5.43
C LYS A 121 38.14 22.16 -6.01
N ASP A 122 37.32 22.86 -5.19
CA ASP A 122 37.13 24.32 -4.95
C ASP A 122 36.49 25.15 -6.09
N SER A 123 35.63 26.15 -5.88
CA SER A 123 34.82 26.67 -4.77
C SER A 123 33.86 27.75 -5.36
N ASP A 124 32.93 28.23 -4.52
CA ASP A 124 32.17 29.50 -4.61
C ASP A 124 30.74 29.55 -5.20
N ASP A 125 29.81 29.62 -4.24
CA ASP A 125 28.60 30.45 -4.13
C ASP A 125 27.44 30.34 -5.14
N TYR A 126 26.45 29.54 -4.75
CA TYR A 126 25.04 29.92 -4.93
C TYR A 126 24.23 29.65 -3.66
N ILE A 127 23.48 30.67 -3.28
CA ILE A 127 22.78 30.93 -2.03
C ILE A 127 21.49 30.09 -1.88
N ILE A 128 21.42 29.26 -0.81
CA ILE A 128 20.24 28.92 0.07
C ILE A 128 19.03 28.18 -0.57
N PRO A 129 18.35 27.22 0.11
CA PRO A 129 18.16 27.14 1.57
C PRO A 129 18.48 25.83 2.28
N LYS A 130 18.97 26.04 3.50
CA LYS A 130 18.96 25.12 4.63
C LYS A 130 17.51 24.79 4.99
N ALA A 131 17.12 23.53 4.92
CA ALA A 131 15.85 23.07 5.48
C ALA A 131 15.90 23.27 7.00
N ALA A 132 14.99 24.11 7.51
CA ALA A 132 14.76 24.28 8.93
C ALA A 132 14.15 22.98 9.48
N ILE A 133 14.91 22.25 10.28
CA ILE A 133 14.40 21.18 11.13
C ILE A 133 13.73 21.88 12.31
N GLY A 134 12.41 22.03 12.24
CA GLY A 134 11.61 22.73 13.23
C GLY A 134 10.34 21.97 13.58
N VAL A 135 10.25 21.61 14.86
CA VAL A 135 9.07 21.19 15.63
C VAL A 135 8.63 19.72 15.46
N GLY A 136 8.95 18.94 16.51
CA GLY A 136 8.54 17.56 16.66
C GLY A 136 7.04 17.40 16.85
N VAL A 137 6.46 16.43 16.16
CA VAL A 137 5.13 15.92 16.45
C VAL A 137 5.29 14.73 17.37
N VAL A 138 5.04 14.93 18.67
CA VAL A 138 4.75 13.83 19.59
C VAL A 138 3.36 13.34 19.23
N LEU A 139 3.27 12.22 18.53
CA LEU A 139 2.01 11.49 18.37
C LEU A 139 1.69 10.85 19.73
N THR A 140 1.04 11.61 20.62
CA THR A 140 0.32 10.99 21.73
C THR A 140 -0.84 10.20 21.11
N GLY A 141 -0.69 8.89 21.09
CA GLY A 141 -1.72 7.98 20.62
C GLY A 141 -3.00 8.18 21.41
N ALA A 142 -4.00 8.78 20.78
CA ALA A 142 -5.40 8.60 21.08
C ALA A 142 -6.15 8.75 19.75
N GLY A 143 -6.72 7.65 19.27
CA GLY A 143 -7.50 7.65 18.04
C GLY A 143 -8.70 8.57 18.18
N LEU A 144 -8.81 9.55 17.28
CA LEU A 144 -10.05 10.28 17.06
C LEU A 144 -10.47 10.05 15.61
N LEU A 145 -11.26 9.01 15.40
CA LEU A 145 -12.04 8.82 14.18
C LEU A 145 -13.12 9.91 14.15
N THR A 146 -12.80 11.08 13.60
CA THR A 146 -13.83 12.05 13.23
C THR A 146 -14.46 11.56 11.93
N LEU A 147 -15.55 10.79 12.06
CA LEU A 147 -16.48 10.56 10.96
C LEU A 147 -17.01 11.94 10.54
N LYS A 148 -16.56 12.44 9.38
CA LYS A 148 -17.21 13.56 8.72
C LYS A 148 -18.57 13.08 8.22
N ALA A 149 -19.59 13.12 9.08
CA ALA A 149 -20.97 13.16 8.64
C ALA A 149 -21.17 14.52 7.96
N SER A 150 -21.38 14.53 6.65
CA SER A 150 -21.80 15.71 5.92
C SER A 150 -23.21 16.10 6.36
N LEU A 151 -23.32 16.98 7.36
CA LEU A 151 -24.55 17.74 7.56
C LEU A 151 -24.47 18.97 6.66
N THR A 152 -25.16 18.92 5.52
CA THR A 152 -25.61 20.13 4.81
C THR A 152 -26.69 20.79 5.66
N ILE A 153 -26.29 21.60 6.62
CA ILE A 153 -27.17 22.54 7.32
C ILE A 153 -26.97 23.93 6.73
N ILE A 154 -28.06 24.42 6.15
CA ILE A 154 -28.30 25.79 5.75
C ILE A 154 -28.08 26.70 6.96
N GLY A 155 -27.15 27.66 6.84
CA GLY A 155 -27.08 28.93 7.58
C GLY A 155 -27.20 28.92 9.11
N VAL A 156 -26.09 29.26 9.79
CA VAL A 156 -25.97 30.31 10.82
C VAL A 156 -24.55 30.20 11.39
N GLY A 157 -23.78 31.29 11.28
CA GLY A 157 -22.41 31.36 11.76
C GLY A 157 -22.35 31.47 13.29
N VAL A 158 -21.39 30.78 13.90
CA VAL A 158 -20.90 31.10 15.24
C VAL A 158 -19.38 30.91 15.25
N ALA A 159 -18.65 32.02 15.39
CA ALA A 159 -17.23 32.02 15.69
C ALA A 159 -17.05 31.72 17.18
N ALA A 160 -16.42 30.60 17.53
CA ALA A 160 -16.04 30.30 18.90
C ALA A 160 -14.52 30.46 19.06
N ILE A 161 -14.14 31.57 19.68
CA ILE A 161 -12.79 31.85 20.19
C ILE A 161 -12.53 30.87 21.34
N GLY A 162 -11.62 29.92 21.15
CA GLY A 162 -11.22 28.98 22.20
C GLY A 162 -10.22 29.60 23.16
N VAL A 163 -10.64 29.89 24.39
CA VAL A 163 -9.75 30.15 25.54
C VAL A 163 -9.36 28.81 26.15
N VAL A 164 -8.05 28.52 26.21
CA VAL A 164 -7.47 27.35 26.88
C VAL A 164 -7.48 27.59 28.39
N TYR A 165 -8.22 26.76 29.15
CA TYR A 165 -8.19 26.78 30.61
C TYR A 165 -7.06 25.85 31.11
N LEU A 166 -5.95 26.43 31.57
CA LEU A 166 -4.87 25.71 32.25
C LEU A 166 -5.26 25.47 33.71
N TYR A 167 -5.46 24.21 34.09
CA TYR A 167 -5.66 23.82 35.49
C TYR A 167 -4.30 23.58 36.17
N LYS A 168 -3.90 24.48 37.07
CA LYS A 168 -2.75 24.29 37.98
C LYS A 168 -3.29 23.87 39.33
N LYS A 169 -3.07 22.61 39.74
CA LYS A 169 -3.30 22.16 41.12
C LYS A 169 -1.94 22.00 41.80
N ASN A 170 -1.66 22.91 42.72
CA ASN A 170 -0.59 22.82 43.70
C ASN A 170 -1.21 22.17 44.94
N ASN A 171 -0.67 21.03 45.39
CA ASN A 171 -0.59 20.68 46.80
C ASN A 171 0.52 19.66 47.00
#